data_AF-A0A7C3ZC83-F1
#
_entry.id   AF-A0A7C3ZC83-F1
#
_cell.length_a   1.000
_cell.length_b   1.000
_cell.length_c   1.000
_cell.angle_alpha   90.00
_cell.angle_beta   90.00
_cell.angle_gamma   90.00
#
_symmetry.space_group_name_H-M   'P 1'
#
loop_
_entity.id
_entity.type
_entity.pdbx_description
1 polymer ?
#
loop_
_entity_poly.entity_id
_entity_poly.type
_entity_poly.pdbx_seq_one_letter_code
_entity_poly.pdbx_strand_id
1 'polypeptide(L)'
;MDKILEKYHNLNKSFKKGAKVEILLKIVKWLFIMEDIVYWDNEGRSFLFNFLKYVAEETDNNRLKKTIKKVKNPDLLKNFMKKAGIDWVADE
;
A
#
# COMPACT_ATOMS: atom_id res chain seq x y z
N MET A 1 14.62 -16.14 19.65
CA MET A 1 15.72 -16.07 18.66
C MET A 1 15.10 -16.17 17.27
N ASP A 2 15.85 -15.90 16.19
CA ASP A 2 15.34 -16.13 14.84
C ASP A 2 15.16 -17.65 14.64
N LYS A 3 13.91 -18.11 14.42
CA LYS A 3 13.57 -19.53 14.29
C LYS A 3 14.35 -20.20 13.15
N ILE A 4 14.79 -19.44 12.15
CA ILE A 4 15.64 -19.92 11.06
C ILE A 4 17.02 -20.33 11.58
N LEU A 5 17.61 -19.55 12.51
CA LEU A 5 18.90 -19.87 13.12
C LEU A 5 18.81 -21.02 14.13
N GLU A 6 17.63 -21.24 14.71
CA GLU A 6 17.33 -22.42 15.54
C GLU A 6 17.23 -23.68 14.68
N LYS A 7 16.65 -23.60 13.48
CA LYS A 7 16.53 -24.75 12.57
C LYS A 7 17.82 -25.05 11.80
N TYR A 8 18.61 -24.02 11.48
CA TYR A 8 19.81 -24.12 10.64
C TYR A 8 21.04 -23.57 11.36
N HIS A 9 21.41 -24.23 12.46
CA HIS A 9 22.54 -23.84 13.31
C HIS A 9 23.90 -23.78 12.59
N ASN A 10 24.05 -24.52 11.49
CA ASN A 10 25.26 -24.53 10.67
C ASN A 10 25.48 -23.20 9.94
N LEU A 11 24.44 -22.39 9.68
CA LEU A 11 24.57 -21.11 8.99
C LEU A 11 25.50 -20.14 9.73
N ASN A 12 25.37 -20.06 11.06
CA ASN A 12 26.25 -19.21 11.87
C ASN A 12 27.72 -19.67 11.86
N LYS A 13 27.99 -20.95 11.54
CA LYS A 13 29.34 -21.51 11.48
C LYS A 13 29.98 -21.41 10.08
N SER A 14 29.16 -21.40 9.04
CA SER A 14 29.62 -21.35 7.64
C SER A 14 30.19 -19.99 7.25
N PHE A 15 29.68 -18.89 7.80
CA PHE A 15 30.13 -17.53 7.48
C PHE A 15 31.08 -17.00 8.56
N LYS A 16 32.39 -17.22 8.37
CA LYS A 16 33.45 -16.81 9.32
C LYS A 16 33.93 -15.35 9.17
N LYS A 17 33.64 -14.72 8.04
CA LYS A 17 34.02 -13.34 7.71
C LYS A 17 32.83 -12.61 7.09
N GLY A 18 32.74 -11.30 7.29
CA GLY A 18 31.63 -10.47 6.80
C GLY A 18 30.56 -10.18 7.86
N ALA A 19 29.40 -9.72 7.40
CA ALA A 19 28.27 -9.37 8.28
C ALA A 19 27.68 -10.62 8.97
N LYS A 20 27.19 -10.44 10.20
CA LYS A 20 26.54 -11.53 10.95
C LYS A 20 25.30 -12.01 10.19
N VAL A 21 25.13 -13.32 10.07
CA VAL A 21 23.97 -13.95 9.39
C VAL A 21 22.64 -13.42 9.94
N GLU A 22 22.56 -13.19 11.25
CA GLU A 22 21.39 -12.59 11.89
C GLU A 22 21.00 -11.21 11.31
N ILE A 23 22.00 -10.38 10.98
CA ILE A 23 21.77 -9.05 10.38
C ILE A 23 21.23 -9.21 8.96
N LEU A 24 21.80 -10.14 8.18
CA LEU A 24 21.33 -10.42 6.81
C LEU A 24 19.89 -10.94 6.80
N LEU A 25 19.54 -11.85 7.70
CA LEU A 25 18.17 -12.36 7.84
C LEU A 25 17.18 -11.26 8.23
N LYS A 26 17.58 -10.33 9.11
CA LYS A 26 16.79 -9.15 9.44
C LYS A 26 16.57 -8.25 8.23
N ILE A 27 17.61 -8.02 7.42
CA ILE A 27 17.52 -7.21 6.19
C ILE A 27 16.58 -7.88 5.18
N VAL A 28 16.74 -9.18 4.92
CA VAL A 28 15.86 -9.93 4.01
C VAL A 28 14.41 -9.89 4.47
N LYS A 29 14.16 -10.05 5.78
CA LYS A 29 12.82 -9.90 6.35
C LYS A 29 12.23 -8.51 6.10
N TRP A 30 13.02 -7.44 6.27
CA TRP A 30 12.58 -6.08 5.97
C TRP A 30 12.32 -5.84 4.48
N LEU A 31 13.08 -6.47 3.59
CA LEU A 31 12.84 -6.39 2.15
C LEU A 31 11.47 -6.98 1.77
N PHE A 32 11.10 -8.13 2.33
CA PHE A 32 9.76 -8.71 2.11
C PHE A 32 8.64 -7.87 2.73
N ILE A 33 8.84 -7.31 3.93
CA ILE A 33 7.86 -6.41 4.55
C ILE A 33 7.70 -5.12 3.72
N MET A 34 8.80 -4.60 3.17
CA MET A 34 8.76 -3.43 2.28
C MET A 34 8.11 -3.78 0.95
N GLU A 35 8.35 -4.97 0.39
CA GLU A 35 7.64 -5.44 -0.80
C GLU A 35 6.13 -5.48 -0.53
N ASP A 36 5.74 -6.07 0.60
CA ASP A 36 4.35 -6.09 1.02
C ASP A 36 3.81 -4.66 1.22
N ILE A 37 4.45 -3.76 1.96
CA ILE A 37 3.95 -2.39 2.21
C ILE A 37 3.96 -1.51 0.95
N VAL A 38 4.99 -1.59 0.12
CA VAL A 38 5.23 -0.69 -1.02
C VAL A 38 4.51 -1.16 -2.27
N TYR A 39 4.35 -2.46 -2.47
CA TYR A 39 3.52 -3.04 -3.51
C TYR A 39 2.11 -3.41 -3.02
N TRP A 40 1.76 -3.12 -1.75
CA TRP A 40 0.38 -3.19 -1.27
C TRP A 40 -0.49 -2.16 -2.00
N ASP A 41 -1.26 -2.69 -2.94
CA ASP A 41 -2.49 -2.16 -3.52
C ASP A 41 -2.38 -0.83 -4.31
N ASN A 42 -1.85 -0.91 -5.54
CA ASN A 42 -1.96 0.17 -6.54
C ASN A 42 -3.40 0.63 -6.76
N GLU A 43 -4.37 -0.28 -6.66
CA GLU A 43 -5.79 0.04 -6.85
C GLU A 43 -6.34 0.81 -5.65
N GLY A 44 -5.97 0.42 -4.43
CA GLY A 44 -6.29 1.12 -3.19
C GLY A 44 -5.69 2.52 -3.11
N ARG A 45 -4.47 2.70 -3.60
CA ARG A 45 -3.83 4.03 -3.72
C ARG A 45 -4.50 4.91 -4.75
N SER A 46 -4.76 4.37 -5.94
CA SER A 46 -5.54 5.05 -6.98
C SER A 46 -6.91 5.44 -6.43
N PHE A 47 -7.58 4.57 -5.68
CA PHE A 47 -8.86 4.86 -5.05
C PHE A 47 -8.77 5.99 -4.04
N LEU A 48 -7.80 5.95 -3.13
CA LEU A 48 -7.59 6.99 -2.13
C LEU A 48 -7.27 8.34 -2.79
N PHE A 49 -6.37 8.36 -3.77
CA PHE A 49 -5.98 9.57 -4.49
C PHE A 49 -7.19 10.21 -5.20
N ASN A 50 -7.92 9.42 -5.98
CA ASN A 50 -9.10 9.92 -6.70
C ASN A 50 -10.21 10.35 -5.74
N PHE A 51 -10.30 9.75 -4.56
CA PHE A 51 -11.24 10.17 -3.53
C PHE A 51 -10.88 11.55 -3.00
N LEU A 52 -9.61 11.78 -2.66
CA LEU A 52 -9.12 13.09 -2.22
C LEU A 52 -9.27 14.16 -3.30
N LYS A 53 -8.98 13.82 -4.56
CA LYS A 53 -9.21 14.68 -5.72
C LYS A 53 -10.68 15.08 -5.84
N TYR A 54 -11.59 14.12 -5.75
CA TYR A 54 -13.03 14.38 -5.76
C TYR A 54 -13.44 15.34 -4.62
N VAL A 55 -12.94 15.13 -3.40
CA VAL A 55 -13.25 16.00 -2.25
C VAL A 55 -12.74 17.43 -2.45
N ALA A 56 -11.59 17.61 -3.11
CA ALA A 56 -11.00 18.92 -3.34
C ALA A 56 -11.68 19.72 -4.46
N GLU A 57 -12.14 19.05 -5.51
CA GLU A 57 -12.73 19.68 -6.70
C GLU A 57 -14.27 19.80 -6.64
N GLU A 58 -14.94 19.02 -5.78
CA GLU A 58 -16.38 19.05 -5.62
C GLU A 58 -16.85 20.35 -4.93
N THR A 59 -17.59 21.18 -5.67
CA THR A 59 -18.12 22.47 -5.19
C THR A 59 -19.51 22.34 -4.56
N ASP A 60 -20.22 21.23 -4.79
CA ASP A 60 -21.55 20.97 -4.22
C ASP A 60 -21.46 20.19 -2.89
N ASN A 61 -21.68 20.91 -1.79
CA ASN A 61 -21.67 20.37 -0.42
C ASN A 61 -22.67 19.22 -0.20
N ASN A 62 -23.80 19.19 -0.91
CA ASN A 62 -24.80 18.14 -0.77
C ASN A 62 -24.35 16.86 -1.48
N ARG A 63 -23.74 16.99 -2.68
CA ARG A 63 -23.13 15.86 -3.39
C ARG A 63 -21.95 15.29 -2.60
N LEU A 64 -21.08 16.16 -2.08
CA LEU A 64 -19.94 15.76 -1.26
C LEU A 64 -20.37 14.93 -0.04
N LYS A 65 -21.32 15.42 0.76
CA LYS A 65 -21.85 14.68 1.93
C LYS A 65 -22.47 13.33 1.53
N LYS A 66 -23.15 13.26 0.39
CA LYS A 66 -23.71 12.02 -0.15
C LYS A 66 -22.61 11.05 -0.55
N THR A 67 -21.56 11.53 -1.21
CA THR A 67 -20.43 10.71 -1.66
C THR A 67 -19.66 10.17 -0.47
N ILE A 68 -19.28 10.98 0.52
CA ILE A 68 -18.56 10.54 1.73
C ILE A 68 -19.33 9.43 2.49
N LYS A 69 -20.67 9.51 2.52
CA LYS A 69 -21.50 8.48 3.19
C LYS A 69 -21.63 7.17 2.40
N LYS A 70 -21.50 7.23 1.07
CA LYS A 70 -21.84 6.10 0.17
C LYS A 70 -20.64 5.48 -0.52
N VAL A 71 -19.53 6.19 -0.63
CA VAL A 71 -18.36 5.67 -1.32
C VAL A 71 -17.69 4.63 -0.42
N LYS A 72 -17.64 3.41 -0.94
CA LYS A 72 -16.96 2.28 -0.31
C LYS A 72 -16.07 1.52 -1.30
N ASN A 73 -16.37 1.69 -2.60
CA ASN A 73 -15.75 0.94 -3.68
C ASN A 73 -15.34 1.91 -4.82
N PRO A 74 -14.31 1.58 -5.61
CA PRO A 74 -13.82 2.40 -6.73
C PRO A 74 -14.87 2.71 -7.80
N ASP A 75 -15.74 1.76 -8.15
CA ASP A 75 -16.75 1.98 -9.21
C ASP A 75 -17.79 3.04 -8.84
N LEU A 76 -18.14 3.09 -7.56
CA LEU A 76 -19.05 4.13 -7.05
C LEU A 76 -18.38 5.50 -7.14
N LEU A 77 -17.10 5.59 -6.74
CA LEU A 77 -16.33 6.82 -6.82
C LEU A 77 -16.21 7.31 -8.27
N LYS A 78 -15.87 6.42 -9.21
CA LYS A 78 -15.81 6.74 -10.66
C LYS A 78 -17.13 7.32 -11.16
N ASN A 79 -18.27 6.78 -10.72
CA ASN A 79 -19.60 7.31 -11.06
C ASN A 79 -19.86 8.70 -10.46
N PHE A 80 -19.40 8.98 -9.23
CA PHE A 80 -19.54 10.30 -8.62
C PHE A 80 -18.64 11.33 -9.30
N MET A 81 -17.39 10.95 -9.59
CA MET A 81 -16.43 11.78 -10.33
C MET A 81 -16.96 12.14 -11.71
N LYS A 82 -17.47 11.16 -12.47
CA LYS A 82 -18.10 11.41 -13.79
C LYS A 82 -19.27 12.39 -13.70
N LYS A 83 -20.09 12.34 -12.64
CA LYS A 83 -21.20 13.29 -12.42
C LYS A 83 -20.73 14.69 -12.05
N ALA A 84 -19.56 14.79 -11.43
CA ALA A 84 -18.92 16.07 -11.11
C ALA A 84 -18.08 16.61 -12.28
N GLY A 85 -17.91 15.84 -13.37
CA GLY A 85 -17.05 16.20 -14.49
C GLY A 85 -15.56 16.02 -14.20
N ILE A 86 -15.21 15.16 -13.24
CA ILE A 86 -13.85 14.89 -12.81
C ILE A 86 -13.38 13.57 -13.41
N ASP A 87 -12.20 13.56 -14.02
CA ASP A 87 -11.60 12.36 -14.59
C ASP A 87 -10.82 11.54 -13.55
N TRP A 88 -10.92 10.22 -13.68
CA TRP A 88 -10.15 9.25 -12.91
C TRP A 88 -8.71 9.19 -13.40
N VAL A 89 -7.75 9.25 -12.46
CA VAL A 89 -6.32 9.12 -12.74
C VAL A 89 -5.84 7.77 -12.19
N ALA A 90 -5.29 6.90 -13.04
CA ALA A 90 -4.64 5.68 -12.56
C ALA A 90 -3.22 6.01 -12.07
N ASP A 91 -2.82 5.49 -10.91
CA ASP A 91 -1.40 5.46 -10.55
C ASP A 91 -0.69 4.45 -11.47
N GLU A 92 0.24 4.92 -12.29
CA GLU A 92 1.16 4.11 -13.09
C GLU A 92 2.37 3.61 -12.27
#